data_AF-A0A6C0HLM9-F1
#
_entry.id   AF-A0A6C0HLM9-F1
#
_cell.length_a   1.000
_cell.length_b   1.000
_cell.length_c   1.000
_cell.angle_alpha   90.00
_cell.angle_beta   90.00
_cell.angle_gamma   90.00
#
_symmetry.space_group_name_H-M   'P 1'
#
loop_
_entity.id
_entity.type
_entity.pdbx_description
1 polymer ?
#
loop_
_entity_poly.entity_id
_entity_poly.type
_entity_poly.pdbx_seq_one_letter_code
_entity_poly.pdbx_strand_id
1 'polypeptide(L)'
;MNLKLYSPNRIGKPRTLTGFATPEKAKQTLQNIAKYNITYQKQVVITMYNRAKYHPHRTASMVDAMKIYANWMKKNDIKLTLKAKQSKKSKKNIKIKHSNTVKNYHKL
;
A
#
# COMPACT_ATOMS: atom_id res chain seq x y z
N MET A 1 5.27 40.01 13.43
CA MET A 1 5.03 38.64 12.90
C MET A 1 4.66 38.72 11.43
N ASN A 2 5.23 37.85 10.58
CA ASN A 2 5.05 37.91 9.12
C ASN A 2 3.83 37.06 8.70
N LEU A 3 2.68 37.70 8.46
CA LEU A 3 1.38 37.07 8.19
C LEU A 3 1.34 36.25 6.87
N LYS A 4 2.36 36.35 6.03
CA LYS A 4 2.43 35.70 4.69
C LYS A 4 2.57 34.17 4.74
N LEU A 5 3.01 33.61 5.88
CA LEU A 5 3.08 32.15 6.10
C LEU A 5 1.74 31.52 6.50
N TYR A 6 0.78 32.33 6.96
CA TYR A 6 -0.51 31.90 7.49
C TYR A 6 -1.70 32.31 6.62
N SER A 7 -1.48 32.80 5.39
CA SER A 7 -2.60 33.03 4.47
C SER A 7 -3.31 31.71 4.19
N PRO A 8 -4.59 31.56 4.58
CA PRO A 8 -5.34 30.35 4.30
C PRO A 8 -5.50 30.22 2.80
N ASN A 9 -4.99 29.11 2.28
CA ASN A 9 -5.36 28.50 1.01
C ASN A 9 -5.28 29.38 -0.24
N ARG A 10 -4.25 29.12 -1.05
CA ARG A 10 -4.57 28.96 -2.48
C ARG A 10 -5.50 27.75 -2.55
N ILE A 11 -6.82 27.97 -2.59
CA ILE A 11 -7.82 26.99 -3.07
C ILE A 11 -7.57 26.83 -4.58
N GLY A 12 -6.38 26.36 -4.93
CA GLY A 12 -5.92 26.19 -6.29
C GLY A 12 -6.24 24.79 -6.76
N LYS A 13 -6.62 24.66 -8.03
CA LYS A 13 -6.73 23.35 -8.67
C LYS A 13 -5.39 22.62 -8.52
N PRO A 14 -5.39 21.29 -8.28
CA PRO A 14 -4.16 20.52 -8.22
C PRO A 14 -3.36 20.71 -9.52
N ARG A 15 -2.03 20.78 -9.40
CA ARG A 15 -1.11 21.00 -10.54
C ARG A 15 -1.30 19.97 -11.66
N THR A 16 -1.78 18.78 -11.33
CA THR A 16 -2.07 17.70 -12.28
C THR A 16 -3.32 16.95 -11.84
N LEU A 17 -4.23 16.69 -12.76
CA LEU A 17 -5.40 15.84 -12.53
C LEU A 17 -4.94 14.38 -12.43
N THR A 18 -5.11 13.79 -11.25
CA THR A 18 -4.70 12.41 -10.94
C THR A 18 -5.85 11.69 -10.20
N GLY A 19 -5.93 10.37 -10.30
CA GLY A 19 -7.00 9.59 -9.68
C GLY A 19 -6.77 8.08 -9.67
N PHE A 20 -7.44 7.40 -8.75
CA PHE A 20 -7.26 5.96 -8.50
C PHE A 20 -8.58 5.20 -8.29
N ALA A 21 -9.73 5.88 -8.40
CA ALA A 21 -11.04 5.32 -8.11
C ALA A 21 -11.51 4.29 -9.17
N THR A 22 -11.11 4.49 -10.43
CA THR A 22 -11.50 3.63 -11.56
C THR A 22 -10.30 3.39 -12.48
N PRO A 23 -10.31 2.30 -13.28
CA PRO A 23 -9.23 2.04 -14.24
C PRO A 23 -9.07 3.14 -15.29
N GLU A 24 -10.15 3.81 -15.70
CA GLU A 24 -10.12 4.94 -16.64
C GLU A 24 -9.34 6.12 -16.05
N LYS A 25 -9.60 6.45 -14.78
CA LYS A 25 -8.88 7.51 -14.06
C LYS A 25 -7.39 7.17 -13.91
N ALA A 26 -7.06 5.90 -13.72
CA ALA A 26 -5.66 5.46 -13.68
C ALA A 26 -4.96 5.67 -15.03
N LYS A 27 -5.60 5.29 -16.15
CA LYS A 27 -5.08 5.52 -17.50
C LYS A 27 -4.90 7.02 -17.79
N GLN A 28 -5.90 7.83 -17.48
CA GLN A 28 -5.83 9.29 -17.62
C GLN A 28 -4.69 9.89 -16.79
N THR A 29 -4.48 9.38 -15.57
CA THR A 29 -3.37 9.82 -14.72
C THR A 29 -2.03 9.54 -15.38
N LEU A 30 -1.82 8.33 -15.92
CA LEU A 30 -0.58 7.97 -16.62
C LEU A 30 -0.33 8.86 -17.85
N GLN A 31 -1.38 9.18 -18.61
CA GLN A 31 -1.28 10.11 -19.74
C GLN A 31 -0.91 11.53 -19.28
N ASN A 32 -1.57 12.04 -18.25
CA ASN A 32 -1.35 13.39 -17.74
C ASN A 32 0.07 13.59 -17.20
N ILE A 33 0.65 12.55 -16.60
CA ILE A 33 1.98 12.64 -16.00
C ILE A 33 3.12 12.36 -16.98
N ALA A 34 2.84 11.79 -18.16
CA ALA A 34 3.86 11.38 -19.13
C ALA A 34 4.78 12.52 -19.58
N LYS A 35 4.29 13.77 -19.53
CA LYS A 35 5.06 14.98 -19.88
C LYS A 35 6.08 15.43 -18.82
N TYR A 36 6.03 14.89 -17.62
CA TYR A 36 6.95 15.26 -16.53
C TYR A 36 8.14 14.30 -16.46
N ASN A 37 9.17 14.68 -15.69
CA ASN A 37 10.31 13.81 -15.47
C ASN A 37 9.92 12.49 -14.77
N ILE A 38 10.74 11.45 -14.98
CA ILE A 38 10.47 10.10 -14.45
C ILE A 38 10.31 10.08 -12.94
N THR A 39 11.06 10.89 -12.18
CA THR A 39 10.97 10.96 -10.72
C THR A 39 9.58 11.40 -10.27
N TYR A 40 9.03 12.45 -10.89
CA TYR A 40 7.66 12.90 -10.62
C TYR A 40 6.62 11.84 -11.00
N GLN A 41 6.79 11.20 -12.16
CA GLN A 41 5.89 10.12 -12.58
C GLN A 41 5.87 8.98 -11.54
N LYS A 42 7.04 8.54 -11.08
CA LYS A 42 7.19 7.52 -10.04
C LYS A 42 6.46 7.91 -8.76
N GLN A 43 6.65 9.14 -8.28
CA GLN A 43 5.98 9.64 -7.07
C GLN A 43 4.46 9.60 -7.19
N VAL A 44 3.91 10.08 -8.31
CA VAL A 44 2.46 10.06 -8.53
C VAL A 44 1.93 8.63 -8.57
N VAL A 45 2.57 7.74 -9.34
CA VAL A 45 2.10 6.35 -9.49
C VAL A 45 2.14 5.60 -8.16
N ILE A 46 3.22 5.73 -7.38
CA ILE A 46 3.33 5.11 -6.05
C ILE A 46 2.23 5.66 -5.12
N THR A 47 1.98 6.96 -5.16
CA THR A 47 0.95 7.60 -4.34
C THR A 47 -0.44 7.09 -4.70
N MET A 48 -0.80 7.07 -5.99
CA MET A 48 -2.11 6.61 -6.44
C MET A 48 -2.34 5.12 -6.15
N TYR A 49 -1.31 4.28 -6.35
CA TYR A 49 -1.36 2.87 -6.01
C TYR A 49 -1.64 2.65 -4.51
N ASN A 50 -0.89 3.33 -3.63
CA ASN A 50 -1.08 3.18 -2.19
C ASN A 50 -2.43 3.72 -1.72
N ARG A 51 -2.92 4.82 -2.30
CA ARG A 51 -4.26 5.35 -1.99
C ARG A 51 -5.35 4.36 -2.36
N ALA A 52 -5.28 3.71 -3.52
CA ALA A 52 -6.20 2.63 -3.87
C ALA A 52 -6.06 1.42 -2.94
N LYS A 53 -4.82 1.02 -2.64
CA LYS A 53 -4.51 -0.16 -1.82
C LYS A 53 -5.09 -0.07 -0.41
N TYR A 54 -4.96 1.10 0.22
CA TYR A 54 -5.34 1.35 1.61
C TYR A 54 -6.61 2.19 1.76
N HIS A 55 -7.42 2.31 0.70
CA HIS A 55 -8.69 3.04 0.79
C HIS A 55 -9.65 2.35 1.79
N PRO A 56 -10.27 3.08 2.74
CA PRO A 56 -11.17 2.48 3.74
C PRO A 56 -12.34 1.71 3.11
N HIS A 57 -12.89 2.25 2.01
CA HIS A 57 -13.97 1.63 1.24
C HIS A 57 -13.44 1.21 -0.12
N ARG A 58 -12.57 0.19 -0.15
CA ARG A 58 -11.92 -0.28 -1.39
C ARG A 58 -12.93 -1.01 -2.28
N THR A 59 -13.09 -0.54 -3.52
CA THR A 59 -13.98 -1.14 -4.52
C THR A 59 -13.24 -2.05 -5.50
N ALA A 60 -13.97 -2.88 -6.27
CA ALA A 60 -13.39 -3.68 -7.35
C ALA A 60 -12.70 -2.80 -8.42
N SER A 61 -13.30 -1.65 -8.76
CA SER A 61 -12.71 -0.70 -9.71
C SER A 61 -11.36 -0.14 -9.24
N MET A 62 -11.18 0.08 -7.92
CA MET A 62 -9.90 0.49 -7.35
C MET A 62 -8.86 -0.63 -7.46
N VAL A 63 -9.26 -1.89 -7.31
CA VAL A 63 -8.36 -3.05 -7.51
C VAL A 63 -7.89 -3.13 -8.95
N ASP A 64 -8.76 -2.87 -9.93
CA ASP A 64 -8.36 -2.83 -11.34
C ASP A 64 -7.46 -1.64 -11.65
N ALA A 65 -7.71 -0.47 -11.05
CA ALA A 65 -6.80 0.67 -11.10
C ALA A 65 -5.42 0.32 -10.51
N MET A 66 -5.36 -0.42 -9.40
CA MET A 66 -4.09 -0.88 -8.82
C MET A 66 -3.30 -1.75 -9.79
N LYS A 67 -3.95 -2.65 -10.55
CA LYS A 67 -3.28 -3.49 -11.55
C LYS A 67 -2.61 -2.66 -12.64
N ILE A 68 -3.28 -1.60 -13.11
CA ILE A 68 -2.72 -0.68 -14.11
C ILE A 68 -1.45 0.00 -13.58
N TYR A 69 -1.52 0.55 -12.36
CA TYR A 69 -0.35 1.15 -11.73
C TYR A 69 0.77 0.14 -11.45
N ALA A 70 0.44 -1.07 -10.99
CA ALA A 70 1.41 -2.13 -10.76
C ALA A 70 2.15 -2.54 -12.04
N ASN A 71 1.41 -2.68 -13.15
CA ASN A 71 2.00 -2.97 -14.45
C ASN A 71 2.93 -1.85 -14.92
N TRP A 72 2.55 -0.58 -14.72
CA TRP A 72 3.42 0.55 -15.03
C TRP A 72 4.68 0.55 -14.16
N MET A 73 4.55 0.29 -12.86
CA MET A 73 5.69 0.21 -11.93
C MET A 73 6.66 -0.91 -12.31
N LYS A 74 6.15 -2.08 -12.70
CA LYS A 74 6.97 -3.20 -13.19
C LYS A 74 7.76 -2.83 -14.44
N LYS A 75 7.16 -2.09 -15.39
CA LYS A 75 7.83 -1.62 -16.61
C LYS A 75 8.90 -0.56 -16.36
N ASN A 76 8.89 0.09 -15.20
CA ASN A 76 9.81 1.18 -14.84
C ASN A 76 10.78 0.77 -13.71
N ASP A 77 10.96 -0.54 -13.49
CA ASP A 77 11.85 -1.16 -12.50
C ASP A 77 11.64 -0.67 -11.06
N ILE A 78 10.39 -0.31 -10.73
CA ILE A 78 10.03 0.12 -9.38
C ILE A 78 9.67 -1.12 -8.57
N LYS A 79 10.55 -1.46 -7.62
CA LYS A 79 10.29 -2.53 -6.66
C LYS A 79 9.18 -2.08 -5.70
N LEU A 80 8.00 -2.67 -5.85
CA LEU A 80 6.99 -2.65 -4.79
C LEU A 80 7.59 -3.36 -3.57
N THR A 81 8.10 -2.59 -2.61
CA THR A 81 8.55 -3.16 -1.34
C THR A 81 7.31 -3.61 -0.56
N LEU A 82 6.90 -4.85 -0.81
CA LEU A 82 6.00 -5.58 0.07
C LEU A 82 6.76 -5.82 1.38
N LYS A 83 6.81 -4.84 2.28
CA LYS A 83 7.09 -5.14 3.68
C LYS A 83 5.91 -5.96 4.18
N ALA A 84 6.01 -7.28 4.03
CA ALA A 84 5.31 -8.24 4.88
C ALA A 84 5.90 -8.14 6.30
N LYS A 85 5.70 -7.01 6.98
CA LYS A 85 5.92 -6.90 8.42
C LYS A 85 4.61 -7.29 9.11
N GLN A 86 4.50 -8.59 9.36
CA GLN A 86 4.10 -9.16 10.64
C GLN A 86 2.84 -8.58 11.31
N SER A 87 1.70 -9.24 11.05
CA SER A 87 0.83 -9.71 12.11
C SER A 87 0.91 -11.24 12.20
N LYS A 88 2.10 -11.76 12.55
CA LYS A 88 2.22 -13.10 13.15
C LYS A 88 1.63 -13.03 14.57
N LYS A 89 0.30 -13.04 14.69
CA LYS A 89 -0.43 -13.20 15.97
C LYS A 89 -1.61 -14.16 15.79
N SER A 90 -1.31 -15.40 15.40
CA SER A 90 -2.13 -16.59 15.67
C SER A 90 -1.41 -17.82 15.10
N LYS A 91 -0.55 -18.43 15.92
CA LYS A 91 -0.01 -19.82 15.83
C LYS A 91 1.13 -19.96 16.84
N LYS A 92 0.83 -19.74 18.13
CA LYS A 92 1.66 -20.28 19.21
C LYS A 92 1.03 -21.60 19.62
N ASN A 93 1.29 -22.64 18.83
CA ASN A 93 1.17 -24.03 19.25
C ASN A 93 2.22 -24.23 20.34
N ILE A 94 1.79 -24.23 21.61
CA ILE A 94 2.62 -24.69 22.72
C ILE A 94 2.65 -26.21 22.63
N LYS A 95 3.65 -26.73 21.93
CA LYS A 95 3.99 -28.16 21.91
C LYS A 95 4.93 -28.39 23.09
N ILE A 96 4.40 -28.58 24.30
CA ILE A 96 5.21 -29.06 25.42
C ILE A 96 5.44 -30.55 25.18
N LYS A 97 6.62 -30.88 24.68
CA LYS A 97 7.23 -32.19 24.88
C LYS A 97 8.03 -32.09 26.19
N HIS A 98 7.67 -32.90 27.17
CA HIS A 98 8.58 -33.33 28.21
C HIS A 98 8.46 -34.85 28.33
N SER A 99 9.44 -35.53 27.74
CA SER A 99 9.99 -36.82 28.20
C SER A 99 10.61 -36.60 29.58
N ASN A 100 10.67 -37.49 30.58
CA ASN A 100 10.54 -38.94 30.67
C ASN A 100 10.33 -39.31 32.17
N THR A 101 9.66 -40.44 32.42
CA THR A 101 9.91 -41.48 33.46
C THR A 101 10.10 -41.04 34.92
N VAL A 102 9.35 -41.57 35.90
CA VAL A 102 9.80 -42.66 36.81
C VAL A 102 8.61 -43.26 37.61
N LYS A 103 8.50 -44.61 37.53
CA LYS A 103 8.04 -45.66 38.50
C LYS A 103 6.72 -45.46 39.28
N ASN A 104 5.70 -46.29 39.04
CA ASN A 104 5.39 -47.58 39.72
C ASN A 104 5.28 -47.45 41.25
N TYR A 105 4.11 -47.75 41.84
CA TYR A 105 3.86 -48.88 42.75
C TYR A 105 2.35 -49.09 43.01
N HIS A 106 2.00 -50.36 43.14
CA HIS A 106 0.73 -50.97 43.53
C HIS A 106 0.26 -50.62 44.97
N LYS A 107 -1.02 -50.95 45.23
CA LYS A 107 -1.62 -51.35 46.53
C LYS A 107 -1.80 -50.21 47.55
N LEU A 108 -2.96 -50.00 48.16
CA LEU A 108 -3.94 -50.92 48.76
C LEU A 108 -5.38 -50.41 48.56
#